data_AF-A0A3M2TFU8-F1
#
_entry.id   AF-A0A3M2TFU8-F1
#
_cell.length_a   1.000
_cell.length_b   1.000
_cell.length_c   1.000
_cell.angle_alpha   90.00
_cell.angle_beta   90.00
_cell.angle_gamma   90.00
#
_symmetry.space_group_name_H-M   'P 1'
#
loop_
_entity.id
_entity.type
_entity.pdbx_description
1 polymer ?
#
loop_
_entity_poly.entity_id
_entity_poly.type
_entity_poly.pdbx_seq_one_letter_code
_entity_poly.pdbx_strand_id
1 'polypeptide(L)'
;MSAIEHRRPKEVAALATACTSGDLEDAKRLIGTYLLGRSPENHALHKFWSTLLTALAHNHAKIASYLLAQGVPFGLLDIQQAIETRSTAIFNVLLQHGWNVNLPLSETKQPALA
;
A
#
# COMPACT_ATOMS: atom_id res chain seq x y z
N MET A 1 -0.36 -15.84 29.28
CA MET A 1 0.45 -15.56 28.07
C MET A 1 -0.42 -15.81 26.87
N SER A 2 -1.03 -14.77 26.30
CA SER A 2 -1.96 -14.92 25.17
C SER A 2 -1.15 -15.04 23.88
N ALA A 3 -1.35 -16.14 23.14
CA ALA A 3 -0.81 -16.33 21.82
C ALA A 3 -1.39 -15.23 20.90
N ILE A 4 -0.53 -14.30 20.46
CA ILE A 4 -0.92 -13.31 19.46
C ILE A 4 -1.12 -14.07 18.15
N GLU A 5 -2.35 -14.51 17.91
CA GLU A 5 -2.75 -15.05 16.61
C GLU A 5 -2.37 -14.04 15.53
N HIS A 6 -1.54 -14.47 14.59
CA HIS A 6 -1.14 -13.73 13.39
C HIS A 6 -2.29 -13.63 12.37
N ARG A 7 -3.51 -13.40 12.85
CA ARG A 7 -4.68 -13.37 11.99
C ARG A 7 -4.62 -12.12 11.09
N ARG A 8 -4.79 -12.34 9.79
CA ARG A 8 -4.99 -11.26 8.82
C ARG A 8 -6.22 -10.46 9.24
N PRO A 9 -6.18 -9.10 9.22
CA PRO A 9 -7.37 -8.30 9.46
C PRO A 9 -8.49 -8.72 8.53
N LYS A 10 -9.72 -8.79 9.04
CA LYS A 10 -10.89 -9.19 8.24
C LYS A 10 -11.16 -8.20 7.11
N GLU A 11 -10.71 -6.96 7.26
CA GLU A 11 -10.85 -5.87 6.31
C GLU A 11 -9.97 -6.04 5.08
N VAL A 12 -8.91 -6.86 5.11
CA VAL A 12 -7.97 -7.02 3.97
C VAL A 12 -8.69 -7.44 2.69
N ALA A 13 -9.59 -8.42 2.77
CA ALA A 13 -10.29 -8.91 1.60
C ALA A 13 -11.23 -7.85 1.00
N ALA A 14 -12.03 -7.18 1.84
CA ALA A 14 -12.91 -6.11 1.41
C ALA A 14 -12.13 -4.91 0.85
N LEU A 15 -11.00 -4.58 1.47
CA LEU A 15 -10.15 -3.47 1.02
C LEU A 15 -9.49 -3.80 -0.32
N ALA A 16 -9.08 -5.06 -0.54
CA ALA A 16 -8.61 -5.50 -1.84
C ALA A 16 -9.71 -5.33 -2.91
N THR A 17 -10.97 -5.68 -2.61
CA THR A 17 -12.11 -5.45 -3.52
C THR A 17 -12.29 -3.96 -3.84
N ALA A 18 -12.26 -3.08 -2.84
CA ALA A 18 -12.33 -1.63 -3.05
C ALA A 18 -11.15 -1.11 -3.87
N CYS A 19 -9.94 -1.64 -3.64
CA CYS A 19 -8.76 -1.32 -4.43
C CYS A 19 -8.90 -1.81 -5.89
N THR A 20 -9.50 -2.97 -6.14
CA THR A 20 -9.76 -3.44 -7.51
C THR A 20 -10.77 -2.55 -8.22
N SER A 21 -11.87 -2.17 -7.56
CA SER A 21 -12.96 -1.38 -8.15
C SER A 21 -12.65 0.12 -8.25
N GLY A 22 -11.64 0.62 -7.53
CA GLY A 22 -11.34 2.05 -7.47
C GLY A 22 -12.23 2.82 -6.50
N ASP A 23 -12.89 2.13 -5.56
CA ASP A 23 -13.77 2.76 -4.57
C ASP A 23 -12.97 3.37 -3.40
N LEU A 24 -12.59 4.63 -3.56
CA LEU A 24 -11.81 5.36 -2.56
C LEU A 24 -12.58 5.55 -1.24
N GLU A 25 -13.89 5.80 -1.30
CA GLU A 25 -14.67 6.05 -0.09
C GLU A 25 -14.86 4.77 0.72
N ASP A 26 -15.07 3.64 0.05
CA ASP A 26 -15.10 2.34 0.74
C ASP A 26 -13.73 1.97 1.32
N ALA A 27 -12.64 2.24 0.59
CA ALA A 27 -11.29 2.04 1.11
C ALA A 27 -11.01 2.87 2.39
N LYS A 28 -11.42 4.14 2.40
CA LYS A 28 -11.32 5.02 3.58
C LYS A 28 -12.15 4.50 4.75
N ARG A 29 -13.40 4.09 4.48
CA ARG A 29 -14.30 3.54 5.50
C ARG A 29 -13.72 2.28 6.12
N LEU A 30 -13.14 1.38 5.33
CA LEU A 30 -12.55 0.12 5.79
C LEU A 30 -11.32 0.34 6.66
N ILE A 31 -10.38 1.20 6.23
CA ILE A 31 -9.22 1.56 7.06
C ILE A 31 -9.65 2.30 8.32
N GLY A 32 -10.56 3.28 8.22
CA GLY A 32 -11.09 3.99 9.40
C GLY A 32 -11.75 3.04 10.41
N THR A 33 -12.54 2.07 9.93
CA THR A 33 -13.15 1.03 10.77
C THR A 33 -12.09 0.17 11.45
N TYR A 34 -11.04 -0.20 10.71
CA TYR A 34 -9.96 -1.01 11.24
C TYR A 34 -9.19 -0.26 12.35
N LEU A 35 -8.92 1.05 12.17
CA LEU A 35 -8.18 1.88 13.12
C LEU A 35 -9.00 2.31 14.33
N LEU A 36 -10.34 2.31 14.22
CA LEU A 36 -11.24 2.76 15.27
C LEU A 36 -11.02 1.98 16.59
N GLY A 37 -10.76 2.71 17.67
CA GLY A 37 -10.53 2.13 19.00
C GLY A 37 -9.19 1.43 19.18
N ARG A 38 -8.28 1.49 18.19
CA ARG A 38 -6.91 0.99 18.30
C ARG A 38 -5.93 2.13 18.58
N SER A 39 -5.04 1.92 19.53
CA SER A 39 -3.88 2.79 19.71
C SER A 39 -2.87 2.62 18.56
N PRO A 40 -2.08 3.66 18.23
CA PRO A 40 -1.15 3.65 17.09
C PRO A 40 -0.21 2.44 17.05
N GLU A 41 0.32 2.01 18.20
CA GLU A 41 1.19 0.85 18.33
C GLU A 41 0.52 -0.49 17.95
N ASN A 42 -0.81 -0.52 17.91
CA ASN A 42 -1.62 -1.69 17.58
C ASN A 42 -2.21 -1.64 16.16
N HIS A 43 -1.86 -0.63 15.35
CA HIS A 43 -2.40 -0.48 13.99
C HIS A 43 -1.87 -1.51 13.00
N ALA A 44 -0.74 -2.20 13.25
CA ALA A 44 -0.22 -3.30 12.42
C ALA A 44 -0.44 -3.15 10.88
N LEU A 45 -0.25 -1.93 10.35
CA LEU A 45 -0.66 -1.58 8.97
C LEU A 45 0.13 -2.29 7.88
N HIS A 46 1.30 -2.83 8.23
CA HIS A 46 2.05 -3.76 7.38
C HIS A 46 1.21 -4.95 6.91
N LYS A 47 0.14 -5.34 7.63
CA LYS A 47 -0.76 -6.43 7.22
C LYS A 47 -1.61 -6.10 5.98
N PHE A 48 -1.65 -4.83 5.55
CA PHE A 48 -2.36 -4.37 4.36
C PHE A 48 -1.46 -4.22 3.12
N TRP A 49 -0.20 -4.70 3.16
CA TRP A 49 0.72 -4.60 2.02
C TRP A 49 0.11 -5.09 0.69
N SER A 50 -0.68 -6.18 0.73
CA SER A 50 -1.29 -6.74 -0.47
C SER A 50 -2.35 -5.83 -1.10
N THR A 51 -3.03 -4.99 -0.31
CA THR A 51 -4.06 -4.08 -0.83
C THR A 51 -3.44 -2.87 -1.51
N LEU A 52 -2.27 -2.41 -1.03
CA LEU A 52 -1.47 -1.41 -1.73
C LEU A 52 -1.06 -1.95 -3.11
N LEU A 53 -0.49 -3.16 -3.15
CA LEU A 53 -0.11 -3.81 -4.40
C LEU A 53 -1.29 -3.88 -5.40
N THR A 54 -2.50 -4.23 -4.93
CA THR A 54 -3.72 -4.22 -5.75
C THR A 54 -4.05 -2.83 -6.28
N ALA A 55 -4.01 -1.79 -5.43
CA ALA A 55 -4.30 -0.41 -5.87
C ALA A 55 -3.30 0.06 -6.94
N LEU A 56 -2.02 -0.31 -6.80
CA LEU A 56 -0.98 -0.02 -7.79
C LEU A 56 -1.26 -0.74 -9.10
N ALA A 57 -1.50 -2.06 -9.07
CA ALA A 57 -1.76 -2.88 -10.26
C ALA A 57 -2.98 -2.40 -11.07
N HIS A 58 -3.99 -1.86 -10.40
CA HIS A 58 -5.20 -1.31 -11.03
C HIS A 58 -5.14 0.20 -11.31
N ASN A 59 -3.98 0.85 -11.14
CA ASN A 59 -3.75 2.27 -11.40
C ASN A 59 -4.65 3.23 -10.58
N HIS A 60 -5.02 2.86 -9.36
CA HIS A 60 -5.84 3.69 -8.48
C HIS A 60 -4.98 4.57 -7.57
N ALA A 61 -4.32 5.57 -8.16
CA ALA A 61 -3.34 6.41 -7.47
C ALA A 61 -3.88 7.13 -6.22
N LYS A 62 -5.15 7.53 -6.21
CA LYS A 62 -5.77 8.14 -5.03
C LYS A 62 -5.89 7.17 -3.86
N ILE A 63 -6.19 5.90 -4.14
CA ILE A 63 -6.26 4.85 -3.12
C ILE A 63 -4.85 4.53 -2.62
N ALA A 64 -3.88 4.36 -3.53
CA ALA A 64 -2.49 4.13 -3.16
C ALA A 64 -1.95 5.25 -2.26
N SER A 65 -2.15 6.52 -2.63
CA SER A 65 -1.76 7.67 -1.82
C SER A 65 -2.43 7.66 -0.45
N TYR A 66 -3.73 7.35 -0.39
CA TYR A 66 -4.43 7.23 0.88
C TYR A 66 -3.82 6.15 1.78
N LEU A 67 -3.59 4.94 1.26
CA LEU A 67 -3.01 3.84 2.04
C LEU A 67 -1.61 4.18 2.58
N LEU A 68 -0.77 4.80 1.75
CA LEU A 68 0.56 5.25 2.17
C LEU A 68 0.50 6.36 3.21
N ALA A 69 -0.44 7.30 3.09
CA ALA A 69 -0.66 8.36 4.08
C ALA A 69 -1.12 7.82 5.44
N GLN A 70 -1.82 6.68 5.46
CA GLN A 70 -2.18 6.00 6.71
C GLN A 70 -0.97 5.28 7.34
N GLY A 71 0.12 5.07 6.59
CA GLY A 71 1.31 4.38 7.08
C GLY A 71 1.38 2.90 6.66
N VAL A 72 0.63 2.48 5.63
CA VAL A 72 0.89 1.18 4.99
C VAL A 72 2.27 1.26 4.35
N PRO A 73 3.23 0.40 4.73
CA PRO A 73 4.57 0.42 4.14
C PRO A 73 4.51 -0.11 2.70
N PHE A 74 5.43 0.37 1.86
CA PHE A 74 5.68 -0.19 0.54
C PHE A 74 7.13 -0.66 0.44
N GLY A 75 7.36 -1.61 -0.46
CA GLY A 75 8.68 -2.19 -0.70
C GLY A 75 8.97 -2.43 -2.17
N LEU A 76 9.94 -3.30 -2.44
CA LEU A 76 10.41 -3.59 -3.79
C LEU A 76 9.29 -4.10 -4.71
N LEU A 77 8.39 -4.95 -4.21
CA LEU A 77 7.28 -5.49 -5.01
C LEU A 77 6.33 -4.38 -5.47
N ASP A 78 6.02 -3.42 -4.59
CA ASP A 78 5.18 -2.27 -4.92
C ASP A 78 5.84 -1.37 -5.97
N ILE A 79 7.16 -1.14 -5.85
CA ILE A 79 7.94 -0.37 -6.83
C ILE A 79 7.95 -1.08 -8.19
N GLN A 80 8.17 -2.40 -8.22
CA GLN A 80 8.13 -3.18 -9.45
C GLN A 80 6.74 -3.11 -10.10
N GLN A 81 5.67 -3.25 -9.31
CA GLN A 81 4.31 -3.13 -9.80
C GLN A 81 4.01 -1.74 -10.36
N ALA A 82 4.51 -0.67 -9.72
CA ALA A 82 4.36 0.69 -10.22
C ALA A 82 5.06 0.89 -11.57
N ILE A 83 6.26 0.30 -11.74
CA ILE A 83 7.00 0.30 -13.01
C ILE A 83 6.19 -0.41 -14.11
N GLU A 84 5.61 -1.57 -13.80
CA GLU A 84 4.76 -2.33 -14.73
C GLU A 84 3.48 -1.57 -15.11
N THR A 85 2.89 -0.86 -14.14
CA THR A 85 1.66 -0.07 -14.32
C THR A 85 1.89 1.15 -15.24
N ARG A 86 3.13 1.66 -15.29
CA ARG A 86 3.55 2.79 -16.16
C ARG A 86 2.69 4.05 -16.00
N SER A 87 2.24 4.32 -14.78
CA SER A 87 1.40 5.47 -14.48
C SER A 87 2.19 6.59 -13.82
N THR A 88 2.23 7.76 -14.46
CA THR A 88 2.83 8.98 -13.89
C THR A 88 2.18 9.36 -12.55
N ALA A 89 0.87 9.15 -12.41
CA ALA A 89 0.17 9.42 -11.16
C ALA A 89 0.67 8.51 -10.03
N ILE A 90 0.89 7.23 -10.31
CA ILE A 90 1.43 6.27 -9.33
C ILE A 90 2.87 6.60 -8.96
N PHE A 91 3.72 6.96 -9.94
CA PHE A 91 5.09 7.38 -9.64
C PHE A 91 5.13 8.62 -8.77
N ASN A 92 4.30 9.63 -9.05
CA ASN A 92 4.22 10.83 -8.22
C ASN A 92 3.83 10.49 -6.78
N VAL A 93 2.88 9.56 -6.59
CA VAL A 93 2.50 9.09 -5.26
C VAL A 93 3.69 8.45 -4.54
N LEU A 94 4.38 7.49 -5.16
CA LEU A 94 5.53 6.85 -4.50
C LEU A 94 6.66 7.84 -4.17
N LEU A 95 6.94 8.79 -5.05
CA LEU A 95 7.93 9.86 -4.80
C LEU A 95 7.53 10.74 -3.62
N GLN A 96 6.26 11.16 -3.54
CA GLN A 96 5.72 11.94 -2.41
C GLN A 96 5.80 11.19 -1.08
N HIS A 97 5.75 9.85 -1.13
CA HIS A 97 5.83 8.98 0.05
C HIS A 97 7.23 8.41 0.29
N GLY A 98 8.27 8.98 -0.33
CA GLY A 98 9.67 8.71 0.04
C GLY A 98 10.40 7.68 -0.82
N TRP A 99 9.87 7.31 -1.99
CA TRP A 99 10.63 6.49 -2.93
C TRP A 99 11.84 7.27 -3.47
N ASN A 100 13.04 6.79 -3.14
CA ASN A 100 14.27 7.31 -3.73
C ASN A 100 14.59 6.56 -5.04
N VAL A 101 14.20 7.15 -6.16
CA VAL A 101 14.35 6.59 -7.51
C VAL A 101 15.82 6.39 -7.94
N ASN A 102 16.76 7.07 -7.27
CA ASN A 102 18.19 6.97 -7.56
C ASN A 102 18.84 5.75 -6.90
N LEU A 103 18.14 5.04 -6.01
CA LEU A 103 18.64 3.81 -5.41
C LEU A 103 18.40 2.62 -6.34
N PRO A 104 19.30 1.63 -6.34
CA PRO A 104 19.09 0.39 -7.06
C PRO A 104 17.84 -0.32 -6.55
N LEU A 105 17.10 -0.94 -7.48
CA LEU A 105 15.89 -1.70 -7.12
C LEU A 105 16.26 -2.99 -6.37
N SER A 106 17.42 -3.57 -6.63
CA SER A 106 18.02 -4.68 -5.87
C SER A 106 19.53 -4.69 -6.08
N GLU A 107 20.26 -5.53 -5.36
CA GLU A 107 21.72 -5.71 -5.55
C GLU A 107 22.11 -5.96 -7.02
N THR A 108 21.21 -6.57 -7.80
CA THR A 108 21.39 -6.95 -9.20
C THR A 108 20.64 -6.07 -10.20
N LYS A 109 19.79 -5.13 -9.75
CA LYS A 109 19.00 -4.26 -10.63
C LYS A 109 19.39 -2.82 -10.43
N GLN A 110 19.77 -2.17 -11.54
CA GLN A 110 20.14 -0.76 -11.57
C GLN A 110 18.97 0.15 -11.12
N PRO A 111 19.26 1.40 -10.71
CA PRO A 111 18.25 2.40 -10.41
C PRO A 111 17.22 2.57 -11.54
N ALA A 112 16.03 3.06 -11.21
CA ALA A 112 14.96 3.21 -12.21
C ALA A 112 15.24 4.30 -13.26
N LEU A 113 16.19 5.20 -13.00
CA LEU A 113 16.65 6.24 -13.94
C LEU A 113 18.03 5.95 -14.56
N ALA A 114 18.59 4.76 -14.33
CA ALA A 114 19.92 4.40 -14.85
C ALA A 114 19.93 4.12 -16.35
#